data_AF-A0A7C0YXJ0-F1
#
_entry.id   AF-A0A7C0YXJ0-F1
#
_cell.length_a   1.000
_cell.length_b   1.000
_cell.length_c   1.000
_cell.angle_alpha   90.00
_cell.angle_beta   90.00
_cell.angle_gamma   90.00
#
_symmetry.space_group_name_H-M   'P 1'
#
loop_
_entity.id
_entity.type
_entity.pdbx_description
1 polymer ?
#
loop_
_entity_poly.entity_id
_entity_poly.type
_entity_poly.pdbx_seq_one_letter_code
_entity_poly.pdbx_strand_id
1 'polypeptide(L)'
;MGKIKTSIYIDAELWWELKKDAAEEKKDLSKLLEEIISEELLLGVEDSLREMIREFEEKIEFEPIIAKGSVSELVRAMRDEREDSILG
;
A
#
# COMPACT_ATOMS: atom_id res chain seq x y z
N MET A 1 -19.23 -0.35 -15.18
CA MET A 1 -19.49 0.84 -16.04
C MET A 1 -18.65 0.69 -17.31
N GLY A 2 -19.15 1.14 -18.46
CA GLY A 2 -18.45 1.02 -19.76
C GLY A 2 -17.41 2.11 -20.01
N LYS A 3 -16.62 1.99 -21.08
CA LYS A 3 -15.64 3.01 -21.50
C LYS A 3 -16.33 4.26 -22.06
N ILE A 4 -15.83 5.44 -21.72
CA ILE A 4 -16.27 6.73 -22.26
C ILE A 4 -15.20 7.25 -23.22
N LYS A 5 -15.61 7.70 -24.41
CA LYS A 5 -14.69 8.33 -25.36
C LYS A 5 -14.53 9.80 -25.00
N THR A 6 -13.31 10.21 -24.69
CA THR A 6 -12.94 11.58 -24.32
C THR A 6 -11.87 12.11 -25.26
N SER A 7 -11.95 13.39 -25.62
CA SER A 7 -10.88 14.09 -26.34
C SER A 7 -10.21 15.07 -25.40
N ILE A 8 -8.88 15.01 -25.32
CA ILE A 8 -8.06 15.86 -24.45
C ILE A 8 -7.06 16.65 -25.28
N TYR A 9 -6.76 17.86 -24.84
CA TYR A 9 -5.61 18.62 -25.35
C TYR A 9 -4.44 18.38 -24.42
N ILE A 10 -3.29 18.03 -24.99
CA ILE A 10 -2.08 17.68 -24.26
C ILE A 10 -0.88 18.36 -24.94
N ASP A 11 0.14 18.66 -24.15
CA ASP A 11 1.42 19.13 -24.67
C ASP A 11 2.03 18.12 -25.66
N ALA A 12 2.66 18.63 -26.72
CA ALA A 12 3.15 17.80 -27.81
C ALA A 12 4.33 16.92 -27.39
N GLU A 13 5.25 17.44 -26.57
CA GLU A 13 6.42 16.69 -26.08
C GLU A 13 5.97 15.61 -25.11
N LEU A 14 5.06 15.97 -24.18
CA LEU A 14 4.48 15.02 -23.25
C LEU A 14 3.76 13.87 -23.95
N TRP A 15 3.01 14.16 -25.03
CA TRP A 15 2.36 13.14 -25.83
C TRP A 15 3.35 12.20 -26.53
N TRP A 16 4.52 12.71 -26.91
CA TRP A 16 5.57 11.89 -27.53
C TRP A 16 6.21 10.93 -26.53
N GLU A 17 6.55 11.41 -25.33
CA GLU A 17 7.09 10.55 -24.28
C GLU A 17 6.07 9.46 -23.89
N LEU A 18 4.80 9.81 -23.69
CA LEU A 18 3.76 8.82 -23.35
C LEU A 18 3.64 7.71 -24.41
N LYS A 19 3.72 8.07 -25.71
CA LYS A 19 3.68 7.08 -26.80
C LYS A 19 4.91 6.19 -26.82
N LYS A 20 6.08 6.74 -26.47
CA LYS A 20 7.33 5.99 -26.39
C LYS A 20 7.24 4.97 -25.25
N ASP A 21 6.79 5.39 -24.08
CA ASP A 21 6.58 4.51 -22.92
C ASP A 21 5.60 3.38 -23.24
N ALA A 22 4.46 3.70 -23.87
CA ALA A 22 3.50 2.69 -24.31
C ALA A 22 4.10 1.66 -25.28
N ALA A 23 4.98 2.10 -26.19
CA ALA A 23 5.66 1.23 -27.13
C ALA A 23 6.71 0.33 -26.45
N GLU A 24 7.49 0.89 -25.52
CA GLU A 24 8.49 0.17 -24.73
C GLU A 24 7.85 -0.92 -23.86
N GLU A 25 6.72 -0.60 -23.22
CA GLU A 25 5.95 -1.52 -22.39
C GLU A 25 5.03 -2.48 -23.19
N LYS A 26 4.95 -2.31 -24.52
CA LYS A 26 4.02 -3.02 -25.41
C LYS A 26 2.57 -2.95 -24.93
N LYS A 27 2.18 -1.81 -24.37
CA LYS A 27 0.83 -1.54 -23.88
C LYS A 27 0.05 -0.67 -24.85
N ASP A 28 -1.28 -0.81 -24.79
CA ASP A 28 -2.18 0.12 -25.47
C ASP A 28 -2.11 1.51 -24.80
N LEU A 29 -2.10 2.56 -25.61
CA LEU A 29 -1.95 3.93 -25.13
C LEU A 29 -3.11 4.38 -24.23
N SER A 30 -4.34 3.95 -24.54
CA SER A 30 -5.49 4.24 -23.68
C SER A 30 -5.39 3.51 -22.35
N LYS A 31 -4.82 2.29 -22.35
CA LYS A 31 -4.60 1.53 -21.12
C LYS A 31 -3.53 2.17 -20.24
N LEU A 32 -2.40 2.59 -20.84
CA LEU A 32 -1.35 3.30 -20.09
C LEU A 32 -1.89 4.61 -19.48
N LEU A 33 -2.68 5.37 -20.25
CA LEU A 33 -3.31 6.59 -19.74
C LEU A 33 -4.31 6.29 -18.60
N GLU A 34 -5.09 5.21 -18.69
CA GLU A 34 -5.97 4.76 -17.61
C GLU A 34 -5.19 4.38 -16.35
N GLU A 35 -4.07 3.68 -16.48
CA GLU A 35 -3.17 3.29 -15.37
C GLU A 35 -2.61 4.53 -14.65
N ILE A 36 -2.01 5.47 -15.39
CA ILE A 36 -1.44 6.72 -14.83
C ILE A 36 -2.50 7.53 -14.09
N ILE A 37 -3.69 7.70 -14.67
CA ILE A 37 -4.79 8.44 -14.02
C ILE A 37 -5.24 7.72 -12.75
N SER A 38 -5.30 6.39 -12.77
CA SER A 38 -5.74 5.60 -11.61
C SER A 38 -4.74 5.67 -10.47
N GLU A 39 -3.44 5.60 -10.78
CA GLU A 39 -2.35 5.72 -9.82
C GLU A 39 -2.32 7.11 -9.17
N GLU A 40 -2.42 8.19 -9.96
CA GLU A 40 -2.45 9.56 -9.45
C GLU A 40 -3.66 9.81 -8.54
N LEU A 41 -4.80 9.24 -8.88
CA LEU A 41 -6.03 9.32 -8.06
C LEU A 41 -6.03 8.34 -6.89
N LEU A 42 -4.96 7.57 -6.69
CA LEU A 42 -4.82 6.53 -5.66
C LEU A 42 -5.99 5.52 -5.69
N LEU A 43 -6.56 5.28 -6.87
CA LEU A 43 -7.64 4.32 -7.04
C LEU A 43 -7.10 2.91 -6.80
N GLY A 44 -7.75 2.15 -5.92
CA GLY A 44 -7.35 0.79 -5.60
C GLY A 44 -6.21 0.67 -4.59
N VAL A 45 -5.66 1.78 -4.07
CA VAL A 45 -4.60 1.72 -3.03
C VAL A 45 -5.09 1.01 -1.76
N GLU A 46 -6.33 1.24 -1.34
CA GLU A 46 -6.90 0.52 -0.19
C GLU A 46 -6.98 -0.99 -0.47
N ASP A 47 -7.38 -1.39 -1.68
CA ASP A 47 -7.49 -2.79 -2.06
C ASP A 47 -6.10 -3.44 -2.16
N SER A 48 -5.11 -2.76 -2.73
CA SER A 48 -3.72 -3.24 -2.79
C SER A 48 -3.10 -3.35 -1.40
N LEU A 49 -3.35 -2.40 -0.50
CA LEU A 49 -2.92 -2.49 0.89
C LEU A 49 -3.62 -3.63 1.62
N ARG A 50 -4.91 -3.84 1.38
CA ARG A 50 -5.70 -4.93 1.96
C ARG A 50 -5.23 -6.29 1.47
N GLU A 51 -4.86 -6.40 0.19
CA GLU A 51 -4.30 -7.62 -0.40
C GLU A 51 -2.93 -7.92 0.18
N MET A 52 -2.06 -6.91 0.30
CA MET A 52 -0.77 -7.03 0.99
C MET A 52 -0.95 -7.46 2.46
N ILE A 53 -1.88 -6.84 3.20
CA ILE A 53 -2.20 -7.23 4.58
C ILE A 53 -2.73 -8.66 4.64
N ARG A 54 -3.52 -9.10 3.66
CA ARG A 54 -3.97 -10.50 3.58
C ARG A 54 -2.84 -11.49 3.37
N GLU A 55 -1.81 -11.13 2.60
CA GLU A 55 -0.59 -11.95 2.51
C GLU A 55 0.14 -12.00 3.86
N PHE A 56 0.13 -10.91 4.63
CA PHE A 56 0.65 -10.89 6.01
C PHE A 56 -0.28 -11.55 7.04
N GLU A 57 -1.56 -11.77 6.73
CA GLU A 57 -2.50 -12.59 7.50
C GLU A 57 -2.27 -14.10 7.28
N GLU A 58 -1.19 -14.53 6.61
CA GLU A 58 -0.59 -15.83 6.90
C GLU A 58 -0.26 -15.86 8.39
N LYS A 59 -1.22 -16.38 9.15
CA LYS A 59 -1.35 -16.43 10.59
C LYS A 59 0.01 -16.34 11.27
N ILE A 60 0.22 -15.28 12.04
CA ILE A 60 1.24 -15.35 13.07
C ILE A 60 0.72 -16.32 14.13
N GLU A 61 1.00 -17.60 13.93
CA GLU A 61 0.77 -18.66 14.92
C GLU A 61 1.82 -18.49 16.02
N PHE A 62 1.52 -17.59 16.96
CA PHE A 62 2.26 -17.55 18.21
C PHE A 62 1.76 -18.71 19.07
N GLU A 63 2.62 -19.67 19.37
CA GLU A 63 2.42 -20.51 20.55
C GLU A 63 2.68 -19.64 21.78
N PRO A 64 1.66 -19.30 22.59
CA PRO A 64 1.88 -18.51 23.79
C PRO A 64 2.78 -19.29 24.74
N ILE A 65 3.96 -18.74 25.02
CA ILE A 65 4.90 -19.33 25.96
C ILE A 65 4.31 -19.16 27.36
N ILE A 66 4.23 -20.25 28.12
CA ILE A 66 3.81 -20.19 29.52
C ILE A 66 4.83 -19.35 30.29
N ALA A 67 4.36 -18.24 30.87
CA ALA A 67 5.21 -17.35 31.65
C ALA A 67 5.87 -18.10 32.81
N LYS A 68 7.20 -18.02 32.90
CA LYS A 68 7.96 -18.52 34.05
C LYS A 68 7.90 -17.48 35.17
N GLY A 69 6.77 -17.37 35.85
CA GLY A 69 6.59 -16.41 36.95
C GLY A 69 5.22 -15.74 36.94
N SER A 70 5.03 -14.71 37.77
CA SER A 70 3.76 -14.02 37.83
C SER A 70 3.60 -13.07 36.63
N VAL A 71 2.48 -13.19 35.91
CA VAL A 71 2.14 -12.27 34.81
C VAL A 71 2.05 -10.83 35.33
N SER A 72 1.68 -10.64 36.59
CA SER A 72 1.61 -9.32 37.22
C SER A 72 2.96 -8.61 37.36
N GLU A 73 4.07 -9.34 37.52
CA GLU A 73 5.41 -8.72 37.54
C GLU A 73 5.82 -8.28 36.13
N LEU A 74 5.57 -9.11 35.12
CA LEU A 74 5.84 -8.77 33.72
C LEU A 74 5.06 -7.53 33.28
N VAL A 75 3.77 -7.47 33.58
CA VAL A 75 2.91 -6.33 33.22
C VAL A 75 3.35 -5.05 33.93
N ARG A 76 3.82 -5.13 35.18
CA ARG A 76 4.38 -3.96 35.88
C ARG A 76 5.67 -3.48 35.22
N ALA A 77 6.61 -4.38 34.96
CA ALA A 77 7.87 -4.03 34.30
C ALA A 77 7.62 -3.33 32.94
N MET A 78 6.72 -3.87 32.12
CA MET A 78 6.36 -3.27 30.82
C MET A 78 5.68 -1.89 30.96
N ARG A 79 4.90 -1.68 32.03
CA ARG A 79 4.25 -0.40 32.29
C ARG A 79 5.24 0.64 32.79
N ASP A 80 6.12 0.23 33.70
CA ASP A 80 7.07 1.13 34.35
C ASP A 80 8.20 1.52 33.38
N GLU A 81 8.69 0.60 32.52
CA GLU A 81 9.60 0.93 31.40
C GLU A 81 8.98 1.95 30.43
N ARG A 82 7.66 1.86 30.22
CA ARG A 82 6.95 2.81 29.36
C ARG A 82 6.79 4.17 30.04
N GLU A 83 6.52 4.22 31.33
CA GLU A 83 6.52 5.48 32.09
C GLU A 83 7.89 6.15 32.04
N ASP A 84 8.98 5.40 32.25
CA ASP A 84 10.35 5.91 32.18
C ASP A 84 10.72 6.41 30.76
N SER A 85 10.17 5.81 29.71
CA SER A 85 10.34 6.26 28.32
C SER A 85 9.54 7.53 27.98
N ILE A 86 8.43 7.80 28.67
CA ILE A 86 7.55 8.96 28.42
C ILE A 86 7.97 10.15 29.29
N LEU A 87 8.55 9.90 30.45
CA LEU A 87 9.00 10.91 31.41
C LEU A 87 10.49 11.25 31.30
N GLY A 88 11.17 10.75 30.25
CA GLY A 88 12.50 11.19 29.85
C GLY A 88 12.56 12.66 29.43
#